data_AF-A0A7X9P0K8-F1
#
_entry.id   AF-A0A7X9P0K8-F1
#
_cell.length_a   1.000
_cell.length_b   1.000
_cell.length_c   1.000
_cell.angle_alpha   90.00
_cell.angle_beta   90.00
_cell.angle_gamma   90.00
#
_symmetry.space_group_name_H-M   'P 1'
#
loop_
_entity.id
_entity.type
_entity.pdbx_description
1 polymer ?
#
loop_
_entity_poly.entity_id
_entity_poly.type
_entity_poly.pdbx_seq_one_letter_code
_entity_poly.pdbx_strand_id
1 'polypeptide(L)'
;MTSEEKKAYLLIKSVIFHYHGLDEDEQAILEETATNIQGHEELEWATQFIGEDYVNAFDRAKDYLSDVMMDFPPETRLKYIRLAWDANNRKGYISEMEATAMLKLANTLGVQGDFLAYIKSAN
;
A
#
# COMPACT_ATOMS: atom_id res chain seq x y z
N MET A 1 -14.64 4.71 5.37
CA MET A 1 -13.62 3.71 5.72
C MET A 1 -13.59 3.59 7.24
N THR A 2 -13.56 2.38 7.76
CA THR A 2 -13.27 2.14 9.19
C THR A 2 -11.81 2.52 9.50
N SER A 3 -11.45 2.68 10.77
CA SER A 3 -10.04 2.96 11.13
C SER A 3 -9.11 1.83 10.65
N GLU A 4 -9.55 0.57 10.73
CA GLU A 4 -8.78 -0.57 10.27
C GLU A 4 -8.57 -0.56 8.74
N GLU A 5 -9.59 -0.21 7.97
CA GLU A 5 -9.47 -0.01 6.52
C GLU A 5 -8.51 1.14 6.18
N LYS A 6 -8.51 2.24 6.97
CA LYS A 6 -7.58 3.36 6.79
C LYS A 6 -6.15 2.94 7.11
N LYS A 7 -5.92 2.22 8.20
CA LYS A 7 -4.61 1.66 8.58
C LYS A 7 -4.08 0.75 7.50
N ALA A 8 -4.88 -0.19 7.02
CA ALA A 8 -4.48 -1.09 5.95
C ALA A 8 -4.09 -0.29 4.69
N TYR A 9 -4.94 0.64 4.26
CA TYR A 9 -4.68 1.43 3.05
C TYR A 9 -3.43 2.31 3.16
N LEU A 10 -3.26 3.02 4.27
CA LEU A 10 -2.08 3.88 4.48
C LEU A 10 -0.81 3.06 4.65
N LEU A 11 -0.85 1.93 5.37
CA LEU A 11 0.30 1.03 5.49
C LEU A 11 0.73 0.47 4.14
N ILE A 12 -0.21 0.06 3.27
CA ILE A 12 0.11 -0.38 1.91
C ILE A 12 0.87 0.70 1.16
N LYS A 13 0.40 1.95 1.18
CA LYS A 13 1.09 3.03 0.49
C LYS A 13 2.46 3.33 1.09
N SER A 14 2.51 3.50 2.41
CA SER A 14 3.74 3.84 3.12
C SER A 14 4.80 2.77 2.88
N VAL A 15 4.47 1.49 3.01
CA VAL A 15 5.47 0.43 2.85
C VAL A 15 6.01 0.31 1.42
N ILE A 16 5.20 0.65 0.42
CA ILE A 16 5.64 0.66 -0.98
C ILE A 16 6.60 1.83 -1.24
N PHE A 17 6.26 3.03 -0.78
CA PHE A 17 7.11 4.20 -0.98
C PHE A 17 8.41 4.10 -0.15
N HIS A 18 8.33 3.59 1.07
CA HIS A 18 9.51 3.32 1.89
C HIS A 18 10.36 2.13 1.39
N TYR A 19 9.90 1.34 0.40
CA TYR A 19 10.61 0.14 -0.06
C TYR A 19 11.97 0.46 -0.69
N HIS A 20 12.11 1.62 -1.30
CA HIS A 20 13.34 2.09 -1.96
C HIS A 20 13.88 3.41 -1.39
N GLY A 21 13.18 3.97 -0.40
CA GLY A 21 13.49 5.25 0.23
C GLY A 21 12.43 6.28 -0.13
N LEU A 22 11.82 6.89 0.89
CA LEU A 22 10.73 7.84 0.72
C LEU A 22 11.26 9.20 0.21
N ASP A 23 10.70 9.69 -0.89
CA ASP A 23 10.98 11.04 -1.40
C ASP A 23 9.90 12.08 -1.01
N GLU A 24 10.15 13.36 -1.31
CA GLU A 24 9.25 14.46 -0.95
C GLU A 24 7.89 14.38 -1.68
N ASP A 25 7.86 13.88 -2.92
CA ASP A 25 6.63 13.73 -3.69
C ASP A 25 5.77 12.59 -3.10
N GLU A 26 6.40 11.50 -2.69
CA GLU A 26 5.77 10.38 -2.01
C GLU A 26 5.21 10.76 -0.65
N GLN A 27 5.96 11.53 0.13
CA GLN A 27 5.47 12.09 1.39
C GLN A 27 4.23 12.96 1.15
N ALA A 28 4.26 13.82 0.13
CA ALA A 28 3.10 14.67 -0.22
C ALA A 28 1.88 13.83 -0.62
N ILE A 29 2.07 12.74 -1.38
CA ILE A 29 0.99 11.81 -1.75
C ILE A 29 0.40 11.13 -0.51
N LEU A 30 1.21 10.74 0.47
CA LEU A 30 0.75 10.16 1.73
C LEU A 30 -0.09 11.16 2.53
N GLU A 31 0.39 12.39 2.69
CA GLU A 31 -0.32 13.45 3.41
C GLU A 31 -1.64 13.83 2.73
N GLU A 32 -1.66 13.95 1.40
CA GLU A 32 -2.88 14.20 0.62
C GLU A 32 -3.87 13.03 0.83
N THR A 33 -3.37 11.80 0.81
CA THR A 33 -4.20 10.60 1.02
C THR A 33 -4.81 10.59 2.41
N ALA A 34 -4.01 10.85 3.45
CA ALA A 34 -4.46 10.93 4.83
C ALA A 34 -5.50 12.03 5.00
N THR A 35 -5.28 13.21 4.40
CA THR A 35 -6.26 14.31 4.41
C THR A 35 -7.59 13.87 3.79
N ASN A 36 -7.53 13.27 2.59
CA ASN A 36 -8.72 12.86 1.83
C ASN A 36 -9.58 11.80 2.54
N ILE A 37 -8.95 10.93 3.33
CA ILE A 37 -9.66 9.88 4.08
C ILE A 37 -9.86 10.23 5.56
N GLN A 38 -9.45 11.43 6.00
CA GLN A 38 -9.39 11.84 7.41
C GLN A 38 -8.65 10.80 8.26
N GLY A 39 -7.42 10.46 7.86
CA GLY A 39 -6.65 9.34 8.40
C GLY A 39 -5.23 9.70 8.86
N HIS A 40 -5.01 10.90 9.37
CA HIS A 40 -3.68 11.33 9.82
C HIS A 40 -3.16 10.48 11.00
N GLU A 41 -4.03 10.06 11.91
CA GLU A 41 -3.65 9.14 13.00
C GLU A 41 -3.17 7.79 12.46
N GLU A 42 -3.84 7.27 11.43
CA GLU A 42 -3.43 6.03 10.78
C GLU A 42 -2.15 6.18 9.95
N LEU A 43 -1.89 7.37 9.39
CA LEU A 43 -0.65 7.66 8.68
C LEU A 43 0.52 7.74 9.67
N GLU A 44 0.34 8.44 10.79
CA GLU A 44 1.33 8.49 11.87
C GLU A 44 1.64 7.07 12.38
N TRP A 45 0.61 6.26 12.59
CA TRP A 45 0.79 4.86 12.97
C TRP A 45 1.58 4.06 11.92
N ALA A 46 1.29 4.23 10.62
CA ALA A 46 2.02 3.52 9.57
C ALA A 46 3.49 3.95 9.51
N THR A 47 3.79 5.24 9.70
CA THR A 47 5.15 5.77 9.79
C THR A 47 5.90 5.20 11.00
N GLN A 48 5.24 5.13 12.17
CA GLN A 48 5.82 4.51 13.37
C GLN A 48 6.07 3.01 13.16
N PHE A 49 5.12 2.29 12.57
CA PHE A 49 5.24 0.86 12.27
C PHE A 49 6.47 0.55 11.43
N ILE A 50 6.70 1.35 10.38
CA ILE A 50 7.89 1.24 9.52
C ILE A 50 9.16 1.64 10.30
N GLY A 51 9.08 2.71 11.08
CA GLY A 51 10.21 3.25 11.85
C GLY A 51 10.74 2.31 12.93
N GLU A 52 9.90 1.42 13.47
CA GLU A 52 10.30 0.41 14.47
C GLU A 52 11.34 -0.59 13.93
N ASP A 53 11.21 -1.00 12.67
CA ASP A 53 12.15 -1.91 12.00
C ASP A 53 12.12 -1.68 10.49
N TYR A 54 12.92 -0.71 10.03
CA TYR A 54 13.01 -0.38 8.60
C TYR A 54 13.43 -1.54 7.72
N VAL A 55 14.27 -2.47 8.23
CA VAL A 55 14.80 -3.58 7.44
C VAL A 55 13.73 -4.61 7.16
N ASN A 56 12.92 -4.95 8.17
CA ASN A 56 11.86 -5.94 8.05
C ASN A 56 10.46 -5.31 7.85
N ALA A 57 10.36 -3.99 7.70
CA ALA A 57 9.09 -3.26 7.60
C ALA A 57 8.15 -3.86 6.53
N PHE A 58 8.69 -4.24 5.38
CA PHE A 58 7.90 -4.83 4.30
C PHE A 58 7.30 -6.20 4.66
N ASP A 59 8.11 -7.09 5.26
CA ASP A 59 7.62 -8.41 5.67
C ASP A 59 6.66 -8.29 6.85
N ARG A 60 6.93 -7.42 7.82
CA ARG A 60 6.00 -7.12 8.93
C ARG A 60 4.68 -6.56 8.40
N ALA A 61 4.71 -5.66 7.42
CA ALA A 61 3.51 -5.09 6.83
C ALA A 61 2.69 -6.16 6.11
N LYS A 62 3.33 -7.08 5.38
CA LYS A 62 2.64 -8.21 4.76
C LYS A 62 1.92 -9.07 5.79
N ASP A 63 2.58 -9.40 6.90
CA ASP A 63 1.99 -10.22 7.94
C ASP A 63 0.77 -9.51 8.57
N TYR A 64 0.93 -8.24 8.94
CA TYR A 64 -0.18 -7.43 9.47
C TYR A 64 -1.34 -7.32 8.48
N LEU A 65 -1.06 -7.03 7.21
CA LEU A 65 -2.10 -6.88 6.19
C LEU A 65 -2.77 -8.22 5.88
N SER A 66 -2.04 -9.34 5.94
CA SER A 66 -2.63 -10.66 5.82
C SER A 66 -3.61 -10.91 6.97
N ASP A 67 -3.20 -10.65 8.21
CA ASP A 67 -4.04 -10.86 9.39
C ASP A 67 -5.31 -10.02 9.35
N VAL A 68 -5.21 -8.76 8.92
CA VAL A 68 -6.36 -7.83 8.87
C VAL A 68 -7.25 -8.06 7.65
N MET A 69 -6.65 -8.30 6.48
CA MET A 69 -7.39 -8.21 5.21
C MET A 69 -7.84 -9.56 4.67
N MET A 70 -7.35 -10.69 5.18
CA MET A 70 -7.78 -12.01 4.70
C MET A 70 -9.25 -12.30 5.00
N ASP A 71 -9.81 -11.66 6.02
CA ASP A 71 -11.25 -11.69 6.32
C ASP A 71 -12.09 -10.87 5.32
N PHE A 72 -11.45 -10.00 4.52
CA PHE A 72 -12.14 -9.23 3.50
C PHE A 72 -12.35 -10.01 2.20
N PRO A 73 -13.44 -9.73 1.47
CA PRO A 73 -13.64 -10.27 0.12
C PRO A 73 -12.45 -9.97 -0.79
N PRO A 74 -12.09 -10.86 -1.73
CA PRO A 74 -11.00 -10.65 -2.68
C PRO A 74 -11.09 -9.31 -3.42
N GLU A 75 -12.31 -8.87 -3.77
CA GLU A 75 -12.55 -7.59 -4.44
C GLU A 75 -12.10 -6.39 -3.60
N THR A 76 -12.32 -6.43 -2.29
CA THR A 76 -11.90 -5.39 -1.35
C THR A 76 -10.38 -5.37 -1.21
N ARG A 77 -9.75 -6.53 -1.09
CA ARG A 77 -8.27 -6.65 -1.06
C ARG A 77 -7.66 -6.06 -2.33
N LEU A 78 -8.18 -6.47 -3.48
CA LEU A 78 -7.75 -5.97 -4.79
C LEU A 78 -7.94 -4.47 -4.93
N LYS A 79 -9.07 -3.92 -4.45
CA LYS A 79 -9.35 -2.48 -4.46
C LYS A 79 -8.25 -1.68 -3.77
N TYR A 80 -7.79 -2.10 -2.60
CA TYR A 80 -6.75 -1.35 -1.88
C TYR A 80 -5.39 -1.37 -2.57
N ILE A 81 -5.03 -2.51 -3.17
CA ILE A 81 -3.80 -2.58 -3.97
C ILE A 81 -3.91 -1.69 -5.21
N ARG A 82 -5.05 -1.70 -5.90
CA ARG A 82 -5.30 -0.81 -7.05
C ARG A 82 -5.19 0.67 -6.67
N LEU A 83 -5.76 1.07 -5.54
CA LEU A 83 -5.65 2.45 -5.06
C LEU A 83 -4.21 2.87 -4.78
N ALA A 84 -3.38 1.95 -4.25
CA ALA A 84 -1.96 2.20 -4.07
C ALA A 84 -1.22 2.30 -5.41
N TRP A 85 -1.51 1.41 -6.36
CA TRP A 85 -0.97 1.44 -7.72
C TRP A 85 -1.31 2.74 -8.44
N ASP A 86 -2.58 3.13 -8.47
CA ASP A 86 -3.05 4.35 -9.11
C ASP A 86 -2.39 5.59 -8.52
N ALA A 87 -2.27 5.65 -7.20
CA ALA A 87 -1.60 6.76 -6.53
C ALA A 87 -0.12 6.83 -6.89
N ASN A 88 0.54 5.68 -7.04
CA ASN A 88 1.94 5.65 -7.46
C ASN A 88 2.09 6.08 -8.92
N ASN A 89 1.17 5.64 -9.78
CA ASN A 89 1.15 5.99 -11.19
C ASN A 89 0.86 7.49 -11.44
N ARG A 90 0.31 8.23 -10.47
CA ARG A 90 0.13 9.70 -10.57
C ARG A 90 1.47 10.44 -10.78
N LYS A 91 2.58 9.86 -10.33
CA LYS A 91 3.93 10.39 -10.58
C LYS A 91 4.34 10.29 -12.07
N GLY A 92 3.58 9.54 -12.87
CA GLY A 92 3.85 9.29 -14.29
C GLY A 92 4.75 8.07 -14.56
N TYR A 93 5.25 7.41 -13.52
CA TYR A 93 5.99 6.15 -13.63
C TYR A 93 5.90 5.36 -12.31
N ILE A 94 6.20 4.06 -12.38
CA ILE A 94 6.38 3.19 -11.22
C ILE A 94 7.70 2.45 -11.42
N SER A 95 8.56 2.43 -10.41
CA SER A 95 9.84 1.71 -10.47
C SER A 95 9.63 0.19 -10.43
N GLU A 96 10.61 -0.57 -10.92
CA GLU A 96 10.58 -2.04 -10.87
C GLU A 96 10.49 -2.55 -9.42
N MET A 97 11.14 -1.86 -8.47
CA MET A 97 11.13 -2.21 -7.06
C MET A 97 9.71 -2.07 -6.46
N GLU A 98 9.03 -0.95 -6.72
CA GLU A 98 7.66 -0.73 -6.26
C GLU A 98 6.68 -1.70 -6.92
N ALA A 99 6.81 -1.93 -8.23
CA ALA A 99 5.98 -2.90 -8.94
C ALA A 99 6.16 -4.31 -8.35
N THR A 100 7.39 -4.70 -8.07
CA THR A 100 7.72 -5.99 -7.43
C THR A 100 7.13 -6.08 -6.02
N ALA A 101 7.24 -5.02 -5.23
CA ALA A 101 6.68 -4.96 -3.89
C ALA A 101 5.14 -5.09 -3.91
N MET A 102 4.47 -4.38 -4.82
CA MET A 102 3.02 -4.51 -4.99
C MET A 102 2.60 -5.91 -5.45
N LEU A 103 3.35 -6.55 -6.35
CA LEU A 103 3.09 -7.93 -6.78
C LEU A 103 3.28 -8.95 -5.66
N LYS A 104 4.29 -8.78 -4.80
CA LYS A 104 4.51 -9.63 -3.62
C LYS A 104 3.37 -9.48 -2.62
N LEU A 105 2.92 -8.25 -2.39
CA LEU A 105 1.80 -7.98 -1.49
C LEU A 105 0.49 -8.55 -2.07
N ALA A 106 0.23 -8.37 -3.37
CA ALA A 106 -0.95 -8.94 -4.03
C ALA A 106 -0.98 -10.47 -3.98
N ASN A 107 0.19 -11.11 -4.05
CA ASN A 107 0.30 -12.55 -3.86
C ASN A 107 -0.02 -12.96 -2.41
N THR A 108 0.50 -12.23 -1.44
CA THR A 108 0.21 -12.45 -0.01
C THR A 108 -1.29 -12.35 0.27
N LEU A 109 -1.96 -11.39 -0.37
CA LEU A 109 -3.40 -11.18 -0.26
C LEU A 109 -4.24 -12.05 -1.20
N GLY A 110 -3.64 -12.99 -1.95
CA GLY A 110 -4.36 -13.93 -2.82
C GLY A 110 -5.05 -13.30 -4.05
N VAL A 111 -4.64 -12.10 -4.47
CA VAL A 111 -5.26 -11.32 -5.56
C VAL A 111 -4.28 -10.98 -6.70
N GLN A 112 -3.11 -11.63 -6.74
CA GLN A 112 -2.06 -11.34 -7.72
C GLN A 112 -2.53 -11.47 -9.17
N GLY A 113 -3.31 -12.51 -9.50
CA GLY A 113 -3.81 -12.73 -10.85
C GLY A 113 -4.70 -11.58 -11.36
N ASP A 114 -5.67 -11.16 -10.54
CA ASP A 114 -6.57 -10.06 -10.87
C ASP A 114 -5.86 -8.70 -10.89
N PHE A 115 -4.82 -8.55 -10.07
CA PHE A 115 -3.98 -7.36 -10.07
C PHE A 115 -3.14 -7.26 -11.35
N LEU A 116 -2.53 -8.36 -11.80
CA LEU A 116 -1.81 -8.42 -13.08
C LEU A 116 -2.73 -8.13 -14.27
N ALA A 117 -3.95 -8.68 -14.26
CA ALA A 117 -4.94 -8.40 -15.30
C ALA A 117 -5.29 -6.90 -15.35
N TYR A 118 -5.46 -6.29 -14.18
CA TYR A 118 -5.73 -4.85 -14.06
C TYR A 118 -4.59 -3.99 -14.63
N ILE A 119 -3.33 -4.25 -14.24
CA ILE A 119 -2.18 -3.47 -14.74
C ILE A 119 -2.06 -3.56 -16.26
N LYS A 120 -2.32 -4.74 -16.85
CA LYS A 120 -2.30 -4.94 -18.30
C LYS A 120 -3.41 -4.21 -19.05
N SER A 121 -4.54 -3.96 -18.40
CA SER A 121 -5.68 -3.26 -18.99
C SER A 121 -5.61 -1.73 -18.81
N ALA A 122 -4.78 -1.26 -17.88
CA ALA A 122 -4.59 0.16 -17.59
C ALA A 122 -3.48 0.81 -18.43
N ASN A 123 -2.69 0.00 -19.17
CA ASN A 123 -1.70 0.42 -20.17
C ASN A 123 -2.23 0.13 -21.57
#